data_AF-A0A9E5TK52-F1
#
_entry.id   AF-A0A9E5TK52-F1
#
_cell.length_a   1.000
_cell.length_b   1.000
_cell.length_c   1.000
_cell.angle_alpha   90.00
_cell.angle_beta   90.00
_cell.angle_gamma   90.00
#
_symmetry.space_group_name_H-M   'P 1'
#
loop_
_entity.id
_entity.type
_entity.pdbx_description
1 polymer ?
#
loop_
_entity_poly.entity_id
_entity_poly.type
_entity_poly.pdbx_seq_one_letter_code
_entity_poly.pdbx_strand_id
1 'polypeptide(L)' 'DLWNQFDNWDEDAFFITEPALNVLLNVTRHFRIGFGASYRLVQDVELSDLQNEDISGLAGVVTLKFGGF' A
#
# COMPACT_ATOMS: atom_id res chain seq x y z
N ASP A 1 -30.96 27.24 -4.20
CA ASP A 1 -30.22 26.12 -3.60
C ASP A 1 -28.90 25.81 -4.30
N LEU A 2 -27.94 26.74 -4.23
CA LEU A 2 -26.58 26.54 -4.76
C LEU A 2 -25.58 26.10 -3.68
N TRP A 3 -26.04 25.95 -2.43
CA TRP A 3 -25.21 25.61 -1.27
C TRP A 3 -25.09 24.09 -1.04
N ASN A 4 -25.94 23.26 -1.66
CA ASN A 4 -25.93 21.79 -1.52
C ASN A 4 -24.92 21.08 -2.45
N GLN A 5 -24.17 21.82 -3.28
CA GLN A 5 -23.26 21.23 -4.26
C GLN A 5 -21.78 21.22 -3.82
N PHE A 6 -21.46 21.89 -2.71
CA PHE A 6 -20.10 21.94 -2.16
C PHE A 6 -19.81 20.86 -1.11
N ASP A 7 -20.80 20.03 -0.78
CA ASP A 7 -20.73 19.03 0.29
C ASP A 7 -20.79 17.58 -0.24
N ASN A 8 -20.64 17.39 -1.56
CA ASN A 8 -20.42 16.06 -2.15
C ASN A 8 -18.91 15.86 -2.33
N TRP A 9 -18.21 15.65 -1.22
CA TRP A 9 -16.97 14.89 -1.31
C TRP A 9 -17.40 13.44 -1.50
N ASP A 10 -17.06 12.83 -2.65
CA ASP A 10 -17.27 11.40 -2.87
C ASP A 10 -16.38 10.65 -1.86
N GLU A 11 -16.92 10.39 -0.67
CA GLU A 11 -16.32 9.55 0.35
C GLU A 11 -16.65 8.09 0.01
N ASP A 12 -15.61 7.30 -0.24
CA ASP A 12 -15.74 5.89 -0.57
C ASP A 12 -14.90 5.03 0.37
N ALA A 13 -15.41 3.84 0.68
CA ALA A 13 -14.80 2.86 1.55
C ALA A 13 -14.57 1.56 0.77
N PHE A 14 -13.31 1.35 0.37
CA PHE A 14 -12.90 0.20 -0.41
C PHE A 14 -11.98 -0.73 0.39
N PHE A 15 -11.91 -1.99 -0.04
CA PHE A 15 -11.08 -3.01 0.62
C PHE A 15 -9.74 -3.19 -0.08
N ILE A 16 -8.68 -3.33 0.71
CA ILE A 16 -7.33 -3.60 0.21
C ILE A 16 -6.79 -4.87 0.88
N THR A 17 -6.29 -5.79 0.08
CA THR A 17 -5.47 -6.91 0.56
C THR A 17 -4.11 -6.88 -0.12
N GLU A 18 -3.03 -6.99 0.67
CA GLU A 18 -1.67 -6.89 0.15
C GLU A 18 -0.83 -8.10 0.61
N PRO A 19 -0.89 -9.25 -0.08
CA PRO A 19 0.06 -10.34 0.15
C PRO A 19 1.49 -9.87 -0.13
N ALA A 20 2.42 -10.27 0.75
CA ALA A 20 3.83 -9.89 0.66
C ALA A 20 4.76 -11.07 0.95
N LEU A 21 5.84 -11.18 0.15
CA LEU A 21 6.96 -12.07 0.40
C LEU A 21 8.16 -11.22 0.82
N ASN A 22 8.82 -11.57 1.92
CA ASN A 22 9.95 -10.82 2.46
C ASN A 22 11.12 -11.75 2.78
N VAL A 23 12.32 -11.32 2.40
CA VAL A 23 13.59 -11.98 2.73
C VAL A 23 14.41 -11.00 3.56
N LEU A 24 14.81 -11.40 4.77
CA LEU A 24 15.73 -10.63 5.61
C LEU A 24 17.06 -11.34 5.77
N LEU A 25 18.14 -10.60 5.56
CA LEU A 25 19.52 -11.05 5.69
C LEU A 25 20.22 -10.31 6.83
N ASN A 26 20.86 -11.08 7.71
CA ASN A 26 21.75 -10.54 8.73
C ASN A 26 23.10 -10.23 8.06
N VAL A 27 23.44 -8.95 7.93
CA VAL A 27 24.67 -8.53 7.26
C VAL A 27 25.80 -8.37 8.27
N THR A 28 25.54 -7.69 9.38
CA THR A 28 26.47 -7.57 10.51
C THR A 28 25.71 -7.70 11.84
N ARG A 29 26.43 -7.75 12.96
CA ARG A 29 25.84 -7.73 14.31
C ARG A 29 24.91 -6.54 14.56
N HIS A 30 25.09 -5.45 13.80
CA HIS A 30 24.33 -4.23 13.99
C HIS A 30 23.48 -3.83 12.78
N PHE A 31 23.48 -4.64 11.72
CA PHE A 31 22.83 -4.30 10.45
C PHE A 31 22.16 -5.51 9.80
N ARG A 32 20.89 -5.34 9.45
CA ARG A 32 20.13 -6.29 8.63
C ARG A 32 19.53 -5.54 7.43
N ILE A 33 19.54 -6.21 6.28
CA ILE A 33 18.88 -5.73 5.08
C ILE A 33 17.73 -6.68 4.73
N GLY A 34 16.61 -6.13 4.29
CA GLY A 34 15.45 -6.87 3.84
C GLY A 34 15.03 -6.44 2.45
N PHE A 35 14.58 -7.41 1.66
CA PHE A 35 13.96 -7.19 0.36
C PHE A 35 12.58 -7.83 0.39
N GLY A 36 11.58 -7.10 -0.04
CA GLY A 36 10.19 -7.51 -0.08
C GLY A 36 9.58 -7.25 -1.44
N ALA A 37 8.62 -8.07 -1.82
CA ALA A 37 7.72 -7.83 -2.93
C ALA A 37 6.30 -8.09 -2.45
N SER A 38 5.37 -7.23 -2.83
CA SER A 38 3.95 -7.36 -2.53
C SER A 38 3.10 -7.07 -3.76
N TYR A 39 1.87 -7.55 -3.74
CA TYR A 39 0.86 -7.21 -4.74
C TYR A 39 -0.38 -6.70 -4.04
N ARG A 40 -0.78 -5.47 -4.36
CA ARG A 40 -1.98 -4.85 -3.83
C ARG A 40 -3.19 -5.23 -4.68
N LEU A 41 -4.18 -5.83 -4.02
CA LEU A 41 -5.48 -6.16 -4.56
C LEU A 41 -6.50 -5.20 -3.94
N VAL A 42 -7.07 -4.33 -4.77
CA VAL A 42 -8.12 -3.38 -4.36
C VAL A 42 -9.45 -3.86 -4.90
N GLN A 43 -10.50 -3.78 -4.07
CA GLN A 43 -11.86 -4.17 -4.42
C GLN A 43 -12.83 -3.09 -3.97
N ASP A 44 -13.95 -2.98 -4.70
CA ASP A 44 -15.06 -2.08 -4.41
C ASP A 44 -14.69 -0.58 -4.41
N VAL A 45 -13.91 -0.13 -5.41
CA VAL A 45 -13.68 1.32 -5.63
C VAL A 45 -14.90 1.92 -6.32
N GLU A 46 -15.51 2.91 -5.67
CA GLU A 46 -16.64 3.72 -6.11
C GLU A 46 -16.24 5.22 -6.11
N LEU A 47 -15.01 5.52 -6.56
CA LEU A 47 -14.53 6.88 -6.80
C LEU A 47 -14.67 7.24 -8.29
N SER A 48 -15.23 8.42 -8.56
CA SER A 48 -15.37 8.97 -9.91
C SER A 48 -14.05 8.88 -10.70
N ASP A 49 -14.08 8.23 -11.86
CA ASP A 49 -12.97 7.98 -12.80
C ASP A 49 -11.82 7.05 -12.34
N LEU A 50 -11.93 6.35 -11.20
CA LEU A 50 -10.95 5.36 -10.75
C LEU A 50 -11.49 3.93 -10.81
N GLN A 51 -10.68 3.01 -11.33
CA GLN A 51 -10.95 1.58 -11.30
C GLN A 51 -10.04 0.88 -10.28
N ASN A 52 -10.45 -0.32 -9.85
CA ASN A 52 -9.68 -1.15 -8.93
C ASN A 52 -8.24 -1.40 -9.43
N GLU A 53 -8.08 -1.55 -10.75
CA GLU A 53 -6.82 -1.79 -11.43
C GLU A 53 -5.88 -0.59 -11.38
N ASP A 54 -6.41 0.63 -11.30
CA ASP A 54 -5.61 1.86 -11.23
C ASP A 54 -4.89 2.01 -9.89
N ILE A 55 -5.42 1.37 -8.83
CA ILE A 55 -4.90 1.41 -7.46
C ILE A 55 -4.16 0.11 -7.09
N SER A 56 -4.52 -0.99 -7.75
CA SER A 56 -3.89 -2.30 -7.61
C SER A 56 -2.53 -2.36 -8.31
N GLY A 57 -1.59 -3.15 -7.80
CA GLY A 57 -0.28 -3.24 -8.44
C GLY A 57 0.82 -3.90 -7.62
N LEU A 58 1.96 -4.12 -8.28
CA LEU A 58 3.17 -4.65 -7.64
C LEU A 58 3.90 -3.55 -6.87
N ALA A 59 4.39 -3.87 -5.68
CA ALA A 59 5.29 -3.02 -4.93
C ALA A 59 6.56 -3.79 -4.52
N GLY A 60 7.69 -3.06 -4.53
CA GLY A 60 8.97 -3.54 -4.01
C GLY A 60 9.32 -2.78 -2.74
N VAL A 61 9.84 -3.49 -1.73
CA VAL A 61 10.21 -2.91 -0.44
C VAL A 61 11.66 -3.23 -0.13
N VAL A 62 12.43 -2.21 0.25
CA VAL A 62 13.77 -2.38 0.83
C VAL A 62 13.70 -1.96 2.29
N THR A 63 14.12 -2.84 3.19
CA THR A 63 14.13 -2.60 4.64
C THR A 63 15.56 -2.52 5.13
N LEU A 64 15.92 -1.45 5.84
CA LEU A 64 17.19 -1.30 6.53
C LEU A 64 16.94 -1.30 8.04
N LYS A 65 17.56 -2.24 8.77
CA LYS A 65 17.47 -2.30 10.23
C LYS A 65 18.84 -2.07 10.85
N PHE A 66 18.91 -1.10 11.76
CA PHE A 66 20.10 -0.76 12.54
C PHE A 66 19.78 -0.92 14.03
N GLY A 67 20.67 -1.57 14.79
CA GLY A 67 20.48 -1.78 16.23
C GLY A 67 21.40 -2.86 16.78
N GLY A 68 21.57 -2.94 18.09
CA GLY A 68 22.25 -4.09 18.71
C GLY A 68 21.34 -5.30 18.68
N PHE A 69 21.74 -6.36 17.98
CA PHE A 69 21.01 -7.62 17.88
C PHE A 69 21.78 -8.77 18.52
#